data_AF-A0A941R4A5-F1
#
_entry.id   AF-A0A941R4A5-F1
#
_cell.length_a   1.000
_cell.length_b   1.000
_cell.length_c   1.000
_cell.angle_alpha   90.00
_cell.angle_beta   90.00
_cell.angle_gamma   90.00
#
_symmetry.space_group_name_H-M   'P 1'
#
loop_
_entity.id
_entity.type
_entity.pdbx_description
1 polymer ?
#
loop_
_entity_poly.entity_id
_entity_poly.type
_entity_poly.pdbx_seq_one_letter_code
_entity_poly.pdbx_strand_id
1 'polypeptide(L)'
;MANTQLKPDTNKTGIRTLRDDHRKILALFQLYLAISQDSRRATVDQILELLEEHFRKEETLLTARVPPHADRKHELVAHVLREHDEVRAMMEELRGSETDDDQALDEFFEDMMQTVHVHFLTEERDLFPHLQPPPG
;
A
#
# COMPACT_ATOMS: atom_id res chain seq x y z
N MET A 1 4.81 35.02 1.86
CA MET A 1 5.18 33.65 2.27
C MET A 1 3.90 32.93 2.66
N ALA A 2 3.38 32.05 1.80
CA ALA A 2 2.10 31.39 2.03
C ALA A 2 2.33 30.20 2.97
N ASN A 3 1.88 30.35 4.22
CA ASN A 3 1.87 29.28 5.21
C ASN A 3 0.74 28.32 4.82
N THR A 4 1.00 27.36 3.94
CA THR A 4 0.04 26.32 3.55
C THR A 4 -0.09 25.32 4.70
N GLN A 5 -0.76 25.76 5.76
CA GLN A 5 -1.17 24.89 6.85
C GLN A 5 -2.31 24.03 6.32
N LEU A 6 -1.98 22.85 5.79
CA LEU A 6 -2.95 21.81 5.46
C LEU A 6 -3.87 21.60 6.66
N LYS A 7 -5.18 21.76 6.44
CA LYS A 7 -6.19 21.71 7.50
C LYS A 7 -6.17 20.34 8.19
N PRO A 8 -6.31 20.28 9.52
CA PRO A 8 -6.29 19.02 10.28
C PRO A 8 -7.38 18.02 9.86
N ASP A 9 -8.49 18.50 9.26
CA ASP A 9 -9.56 17.65 8.75
C ASP A 9 -9.17 16.88 7.49
N THR A 10 -8.40 17.50 6.59
CA THR A 10 -7.82 16.82 5.41
C THR A 10 -6.85 15.73 5.85
N ASN A 11 -6.22 15.93 7.01
CA ASN A 11 -5.24 14.99 7.51
C ASN A 11 -5.88 13.66 7.94
N LYS A 12 -6.88 13.74 8.82
CA LYS A 12 -7.64 12.57 9.27
C LYS A 12 -8.36 11.87 8.13
N THR A 13 -8.85 12.64 7.14
CA THR A 13 -9.52 12.10 5.97
C THR A 13 -8.56 11.26 5.11
N GLY A 14 -7.32 11.73 4.86
CA GLY A 14 -6.34 10.99 4.07
C GLY A 14 -5.93 9.65 4.70
N ILE A 15 -5.55 9.65 5.98
CA ILE A 15 -5.17 8.40 6.69
C ILE A 15 -6.36 7.44 6.79
N ARG A 16 -7.58 7.96 6.99
CA ARG A 16 -8.78 7.13 7.00
C ARG A 16 -9.00 6.46 5.65
N THR A 17 -8.83 7.19 4.54
CA THR A 17 -8.92 6.62 3.19
C THR A 17 -7.89 5.52 2.96
N LEU A 18 -6.63 5.71 3.37
CA LEU A 18 -5.59 4.68 3.24
C LEU A 18 -5.94 3.40 4.03
N ARG A 19 -6.42 3.54 5.26
CA ARG A 19 -6.90 2.39 6.05
C ARG A 19 -8.12 1.70 5.42
N ASP A 20 -8.99 2.45 4.76
CA ASP A 20 -10.12 1.88 4.03
C ASP A 20 -9.63 1.11 2.79
N ASP A 21 -8.59 1.61 2.10
CA ASP A 21 -7.90 0.91 1.02
C ASP A 21 -7.27 -0.40 1.51
N HIS A 22 -6.57 -0.41 2.67
CA HIS A 22 -6.00 -1.64 3.26
C HIS A 22 -7.06 -2.71 3.47
N ARG A 23 -8.17 -2.34 4.10
CA ARG A 23 -9.28 -3.28 4.38
C ARG A 23 -9.84 -3.86 3.08
N LYS A 24 -9.97 -3.04 2.05
CA LYS A 24 -10.47 -3.48 0.74
C LYS A 24 -9.51 -4.46 0.08
N ILE A 25 -8.22 -4.17 0.07
CA ILE A 25 -7.18 -5.03 -0.52
C ILE A 25 -7.10 -6.36 0.24
N LEU A 26 -7.07 -6.32 1.58
CA LEU A 26 -7.08 -7.53 2.42
C LEU A 26 -8.35 -8.36 2.22
N ALA A 27 -9.51 -7.75 2.01
CA ALA A 27 -10.74 -8.47 1.68
C ALA A 27 -10.66 -9.16 0.31
N LEU A 28 -10.03 -8.52 -0.67
CA LEU A 28 -9.80 -9.13 -1.99
C LEU A 28 -8.78 -10.26 -1.94
N PHE A 29 -7.77 -10.19 -1.08
CA PHE A 29 -6.89 -11.32 -0.77
C PHE A 29 -7.66 -12.52 -0.23
N GLN A 30 -8.59 -12.30 0.72
CA GLN A 30 -9.43 -13.38 1.22
C GLN A 30 -10.36 -13.95 0.13
N LEU A 31 -10.89 -13.09 -0.75
CA LEU A 31 -11.69 -13.52 -1.88
C LEU A 31 -10.86 -14.40 -2.84
N TYR A 32 -9.64 -13.98 -3.19
CA TYR A 32 -8.72 -14.72 -4.04
C TYR A 32 -8.51 -16.17 -3.56
N LEU A 33 -8.25 -16.33 -2.26
CA LEU A 33 -8.04 -17.64 -1.64
C LEU A 33 -9.31 -18.51 -1.64
N ALA A 34 -10.50 -17.89 -1.68
CA ALA A 34 -11.79 -18.57 -1.59
C ALA A 34 -12.41 -18.94 -2.95
N ILE A 35 -11.97 -18.32 -4.05
CA ILE A 35 -12.54 -18.53 -5.39
C ILE A 35 -11.75 -19.55 -6.23
N SER A 36 -12.41 -20.10 -7.25
CA SER A 36 -11.78 -20.98 -8.24
C SER A 36 -10.81 -20.24 -9.15
N GLN A 37 -9.80 -20.95 -9.67
CA GLN A 37 -8.74 -20.40 -10.53
C GLN A 37 -9.27 -19.59 -11.72
N ASP A 38 -10.34 -20.04 -12.38
CA ASP A 38 -10.97 -19.31 -13.51
C ASP A 38 -11.41 -17.87 -13.18
N SER A 39 -11.67 -17.57 -11.90
CA SER A 39 -12.10 -16.24 -11.44
C SER A 39 -10.97 -15.44 -10.75
N ARG A 40 -9.80 -16.06 -10.56
CA ARG A 40 -8.66 -15.44 -9.86
C ARG A 40 -8.03 -14.33 -10.66
N ARG A 41 -7.85 -14.48 -11.97
CA ARG A 41 -7.17 -13.47 -12.80
C ARG A 41 -7.80 -12.08 -12.70
N ALA A 42 -9.14 -11.99 -12.79
CA ALA A 42 -9.85 -10.73 -12.64
C ALA A 42 -9.68 -10.12 -11.24
N THR A 43 -9.60 -10.96 -10.21
CA THR A 43 -9.37 -10.53 -8.82
C THR A 43 -7.95 -10.02 -8.62
N VAL A 44 -6.95 -10.71 -9.21
CA VAL A 44 -5.55 -10.27 -9.24
C VAL A 44 -5.45 -8.90 -9.90
N ASP A 45 -5.98 -8.73 -11.11
CA ASP A 45 -5.92 -7.46 -11.83
C ASP A 45 -6.52 -6.30 -11.01
N GLN A 46 -7.65 -6.54 -10.34
CA GLN A 46 -8.28 -5.56 -9.46
C GLN A 46 -7.40 -5.21 -8.24
N ILE A 47 -6.76 -6.20 -7.62
CA ILE A 47 -5.84 -5.99 -6.50
C ILE A 47 -4.64 -5.15 -6.94
N LEU A 48 -4.04 -5.47 -8.08
CA LEU A 48 -2.88 -4.77 -8.60
C LEU A 48 -3.22 -3.30 -8.94
N GLU A 49 -4.41 -3.03 -9.47
CA GLU A 49 -4.86 -1.64 -9.72
C GLU A 49 -5.05 -0.87 -8.40
N LEU A 50 -5.64 -1.48 -7.39
CA LEU A 50 -5.88 -0.84 -6.09
C LEU A 50 -4.57 -0.57 -5.33
N LEU A 51 -3.59 -1.47 -5.39
CA LEU A 51 -2.27 -1.26 -4.81
C LEU A 51 -1.57 -0.06 -5.43
N GLU A 52 -1.58 0.05 -6.75
CA GLU A 52 -0.98 1.18 -7.47
C GLU A 52 -1.65 2.52 -7.10
N GLU A 53 -2.99 2.54 -7.01
CA GLU A 53 -3.72 3.73 -6.56
C GLU A 53 -3.40 4.08 -5.10
N HIS A 54 -3.31 3.07 -4.24
CA HIS A 54 -3.01 3.20 -2.83
C HIS A 54 -1.61 3.82 -2.62
N PHE A 55 -0.56 3.26 -3.25
CA PHE A 55 0.80 3.78 -3.15
C PHE A 55 0.89 5.22 -3.62
N ARG A 56 0.22 5.57 -4.72
CA ARG A 56 0.21 6.96 -5.22
C ARG A 56 -0.42 7.94 -4.23
N LYS A 57 -1.54 7.55 -3.60
CA LYS A 57 -2.20 8.37 -2.58
C LYS A 57 -1.28 8.55 -1.37
N GLU A 58 -0.63 7.48 -0.94
CA GLU A 58 0.24 7.51 0.22
C GLU A 58 1.49 8.36 -0.03
N GLU A 59 2.20 8.14 -1.13
CA GLU A 59 3.40 8.92 -1.51
C GLU A 59 3.11 10.42 -1.63
N THR A 60 1.94 10.77 -2.19
CA THR A 60 1.46 12.15 -2.23
C THR A 60 1.26 12.72 -0.83
N LEU A 61 0.71 11.91 0.08
CA LEU A 61 0.51 12.29 1.48
C LEU A 61 1.84 12.49 2.21
N LEU A 62 2.80 11.59 2.00
CA LEU A 62 4.13 11.61 2.62
C LEU A 62 4.93 12.82 2.15
N THR A 63 4.97 13.07 0.85
CA THR A 63 5.63 14.24 0.25
C THR A 63 5.07 15.55 0.81
N ALA A 64 3.76 15.62 1.03
CA ALA A 64 3.12 16.81 1.58
C ALA A 64 3.41 17.07 3.07
N ARG A 65 3.89 16.06 3.81
CA ARG A 65 3.93 16.09 5.29
C ARG A 65 5.30 15.87 5.91
N VAL A 66 6.23 15.28 5.18
CA VAL A 66 7.56 14.95 5.67
C VAL A 66 8.54 15.93 5.02
N PRO A 67 8.85 17.07 5.67
CA PRO A 67 9.88 17.97 5.17
C PRO A 67 11.26 17.26 5.20
N PRO A 68 12.18 17.63 4.30
CA PRO A 68 13.46 16.93 4.05
C PRO A 68 14.47 16.93 5.22
N HIS A 69 14.11 17.41 6.42
CA HIS A 69 15.01 17.60 7.57
C HIS A 69 14.54 16.88 8.86
N ALA A 70 13.70 15.85 8.76
CA ALA A 70 13.21 15.10 9.92
C ALA A 70 13.85 13.71 10.02
N ASP A 71 15.08 13.64 10.55
CA ASP A 71 15.99 12.48 10.47
C ASP A 71 15.34 11.09 10.73
N ARG A 72 14.63 10.90 11.86
CA ARG A 72 14.03 9.59 12.19
C ARG A 72 12.74 9.28 11.42
N LYS A 73 11.95 10.31 11.09
CA LYS A 73 10.75 10.12 10.25
C LYS A 73 11.16 9.82 8.80
N HIS A 74 12.30 10.37 8.38
CA HIS A 74 12.86 10.15 7.06
C HIS A 74 13.29 8.69 6.85
N GLU A 75 13.89 8.03 7.85
CA GLU A 75 14.24 6.61 7.76
C GLU A 75 13.02 5.69 7.61
N LEU A 76 11.96 5.91 8.41
CA LEU A 76 10.72 5.12 8.31
C LEU A 76 10.01 5.35 6.97
N VAL A 77 9.94 6.59 6.51
CA VAL A 77 9.37 6.93 5.19
C VAL A 77 10.19 6.28 4.08
N ALA A 78 11.53 6.37 4.13
CA ALA A 78 12.39 5.71 3.15
C ALA A 78 12.29 4.18 3.20
N HIS A 79 11.95 3.60 4.36
CA HIS A 79 11.68 2.17 4.46
C HIS A 79 10.38 1.79 3.73
N VAL A 80 9.28 2.50 4.01
CA VAL A 80 7.97 2.28 3.39
C VAL A 80 8.02 2.48 1.87
N LEU A 81 8.73 3.51 1.39
CA LEU A 81 8.93 3.73 -0.05
C LEU A 81 9.71 2.58 -0.72
N ARG A 82 10.67 1.97 -0.02
CA ARG A 82 11.35 0.77 -0.55
C ARG A 82 10.45 -0.46 -0.58
N GLU A 83 9.55 -0.60 0.39
CA GLU A 83 8.54 -1.67 0.38
C GLU A 83 7.57 -1.47 -0.80
N HIS A 84 7.20 -0.23 -1.14
CA HIS A 84 6.42 0.03 -2.37
C HIS A 84 7.15 -0.43 -3.62
N ASP A 85 8.44 -0.09 -3.76
CA ASP A 85 9.23 -0.47 -4.92
C ASP A 85 9.35 -2.00 -5.04
N GLU A 86 9.51 -2.70 -3.91
CA GLU A 86 9.51 -4.17 -3.86
C GLU A 86 8.15 -4.74 -4.30
N VAL A 87 7.04 -4.23 -3.78
CA VAL A 87 5.71 -4.68 -4.19
C VAL A 87 5.44 -4.38 -5.66
N ARG A 88 5.82 -3.20 -6.17
CA ARG A 88 5.67 -2.86 -7.58
C ARG A 88 6.44 -3.80 -8.50
N ALA A 89 7.66 -4.19 -8.13
CA ALA A 89 8.42 -5.18 -8.89
C ALA A 89 7.65 -6.52 -8.96
N MET A 90 7.09 -6.99 -7.85
CA MET A 90 6.24 -8.19 -7.85
C MET A 90 4.98 -8.03 -8.70
N MET A 91 4.34 -6.84 -8.67
CA MET A 91 3.18 -6.54 -9.49
C MET A 91 3.51 -6.56 -10.99
N GLU A 92 4.68 -6.07 -11.39
CA GLU A 92 5.14 -6.10 -12.79
C GLU A 92 5.37 -7.54 -13.27
N GLU A 93 6.02 -8.36 -12.45
CA GLU A 93 6.20 -9.79 -12.73
C GLU A 93 4.85 -10.52 -12.88
N LEU A 94 3.87 -10.27 -12.00
CA LEU A 94 2.52 -10.83 -12.10
C LEU A 94 1.77 -10.40 -13.37
N ARG A 95 1.95 -9.15 -13.80
CA ARG A 95 1.33 -8.63 -15.05
C ARG A 95 1.99 -9.20 -16.29
N GLY A 96 3.31 -9.35 -16.27
CA GLY A 96 4.11 -9.85 -17.39
C GLY A 96 4.13 -11.37 -17.52
N SER A 97 3.72 -12.08 -16.48
CA SER A 97 3.64 -13.54 -16.51
C SER A 97 2.52 -14.01 -17.45
N GLU A 98 2.93 -14.60 -18.58
CA GLU A 98 2.10 -15.36 -19.52
C GLU A 98 2.22 -16.87 -19.26
N THR A 99 2.68 -17.31 -18.08
CA THR A 99 2.98 -18.73 -17.84
C THR A 99 1.71 -19.56 -17.82
N ASP A 100 1.69 -20.69 -18.55
CA ASP A 100 0.65 -21.73 -18.42
C ASP A 100 0.71 -22.50 -17.08
N ASP A 101 1.61 -22.11 -16.16
CA ASP A 101 1.77 -22.71 -14.84
C ASP A 101 1.02 -21.89 -13.78
N ASP A 102 -0.27 -22.22 -13.63
CA ASP A 102 -1.16 -21.57 -12.67
C ASP A 102 -0.69 -21.75 -11.20
N GLN A 103 0.06 -22.81 -10.89
CA GLN A 103 0.52 -23.07 -9.53
C GLN A 103 1.66 -22.13 -9.14
N ALA A 104 2.66 -21.97 -10.02
CA ALA A 104 3.78 -21.05 -9.76
C ALA A 104 3.30 -19.59 -9.63
N LEU A 105 2.28 -19.22 -10.41
CA LEU A 105 1.60 -17.93 -10.32
C LEU A 105 0.88 -17.74 -8.99
N ASP A 106 0.14 -18.76 -8.54
CA ASP A 106 -0.56 -18.74 -7.24
C ASP A 106 0.45 -18.57 -6.08
N GLU A 107 1.55 -19.34 -6.07
CA GLU A 107 2.59 -19.26 -5.03
C GLU A 107 3.24 -17.87 -4.99
N PHE A 108 3.59 -17.31 -6.16
CA PHE A 108 4.17 -15.97 -6.24
C PHE A 108 3.18 -14.88 -5.79
N PHE A 109 1.89 -15.05 -6.10
CA PHE A 109 0.86 -14.13 -5.64
C PHE A 109 0.67 -14.19 -4.13
N GLU A 110 0.71 -15.38 -3.52
CA GLU A 110 0.66 -15.55 -2.06
C GLU A 110 1.86 -14.89 -1.35
N ASP A 111 3.06 -14.97 -1.93
CA ASP A 111 4.23 -14.25 -1.43
C ASP A 111 4.02 -12.73 -1.47
N MET A 112 3.51 -12.19 -2.58
CA MET A 112 3.16 -10.77 -2.69
C MET A 112 2.11 -10.36 -1.64
N MET A 113 1.09 -11.20 -1.42
CA MET A 113 0.06 -10.96 -0.40
C MET A 113 0.67 -10.81 0.99
N GLN A 114 1.64 -11.66 1.34
CA GLN A 114 2.32 -11.61 2.62
C GLN A 114 3.18 -10.34 2.76
N THR A 115 3.92 -9.95 1.72
CA THR A 115 4.71 -8.70 1.73
C THR A 115 3.82 -7.48 1.91
N VAL A 116 2.71 -7.39 1.16
CA VAL A 116 1.72 -6.31 1.29
C VAL A 116 1.12 -6.27 2.70
N HIS A 117 0.80 -7.43 3.29
CA HIS A 117 0.23 -7.48 4.63
C HIS A 117 1.22 -6.96 5.69
N VAL A 118 2.50 -7.33 5.61
CA VAL A 118 3.53 -6.83 6.52
C VAL A 118 3.71 -5.32 6.35
N HIS A 119 3.74 -4.84 5.11
CA HIS A 119 3.81 -3.42 4.78
C HIS A 119 2.64 -2.62 5.41
N PHE A 120 1.39 -3.05 5.25
CA PHE A 120 0.24 -2.41 5.89
C PHE A 120 0.34 -2.37 7.43
N LEU A 121 0.90 -3.42 8.06
CA LEU A 121 1.13 -3.42 9.50
C LEU A 121 2.17 -2.39 9.91
N THR A 122 3.27 -2.27 9.16
CA THR A 122 4.30 -1.24 9.37
C THR A 122 3.69 0.16 9.26
N GLU A 123 2.89 0.41 8.24
CA GLU A 123 2.24 1.69 8.07
C GLU A 123 1.27 2.04 9.20
N GLU A 124 0.36 1.12 9.54
CA GLU A 124 -0.67 1.39 10.54
C GLU A 124 -0.11 1.51 11.96
N ARG A 125 0.91 0.71 12.29
CA ARG A 125 1.53 0.68 13.62
C ARG A 125 2.57 1.77 13.80
N ASP A 126 3.41 1.99 12.79
CA ASP A 126 4.61 2.79 12.94
C ASP A 126 4.47 4.12 12.20
N LEU A 127 4.01 4.13 10.93
CA LEU A 127 3.99 5.36 10.12
C LEU A 127 2.83 6.30 10.45
N PHE A 128 1.58 5.83 10.37
CA PHE A 128 0.38 6.66 10.52
C PHE A 128 0.31 7.41 11.84
N PRO A 129 0.71 6.85 13.00
CA PRO A 129 0.77 7.61 14.25
C PRO A 129 1.70 8.82 14.20
N HIS A 130 2.76 8.77 13.38
CA HIS A 130 3.71 9.88 13.22
C HIS A 130 3.24 10.96 12.23
N LEU A 131 2.19 10.67 11.44
CA LEU A 131 1.57 11.58 10.46
C LEU A 131 0.35 12.32 11.01
N GLN A 132 -0.20 11.88 12.15
CA GLN A 132 -1.27 12.60 12.85
C GLN A 132 -0.68 13.81 13.59
N PRO A 133 -1.42 14.94 13.68
CA PRO A 133 -1.03 16.03 14.56
C PRO A 133 -1.05 15.51 16.01
N PRO A 134 -0.14 15.98 16.89
CA PRO A 134 -0.19 15.60 18.30
C PRO A 134 -1.58 15.94 18.89
N PRO A 135 -2.11 15.14 19.84
CA PRO A 135 -3.31 15.53 20.57
C PRO A 135 -3.02 16.89 21.24
N GLY A 136 -3.89 17.86 20.97
CA GLY A 136 -3.85 19.18 21.60
C GLY A 136 -4.34 19.15 23.04
#